data_AF-A0A7X0H758-F1
#
_entry.id   AF-A0A7X0H758-F1
#
_cell.length_a   1.000
_cell.length_b   1.000
_cell.length_c   1.000
_cell.angle_alpha   90.00
_cell.angle_beta   90.00
_cell.angle_gamma   90.00
#
_symmetry.space_group_name_H-M   'P 1'
#
loop_
_entity.id
_entity.type
_entity.pdbx_description
1 polymer ?
#
loop_
_entity_poly.entity_id
_entity_poly.type
_entity_poly.pdbx_seq_one_letter_code
_entity_poly.pdbx_strand_id
1 'polypeptide(L)'
;MTRLKTMAQGIPGAEVILAHDGQEAKRFTVEASGHVLVYDTDHGLLFSGGITPSREHEGRTLGLDGIESLIKEDTQLPLLQDATVYGCPLNCRCQNANQNWEL
;
A
#
# COMPACT_ATOMS: atom_id res chain seq x y z
N MET A 1 20.04 6.90 -0.80
CA MET A 1 18.59 7.13 -0.63
C MET A 1 17.88 6.69 -1.91
N THR A 2 16.82 5.89 -1.86
CA THR A 2 16.13 5.39 -3.08
C THR A 2 15.22 6.47 -3.69
N ARG A 3 15.02 6.44 -5.01
CA ARG A 3 14.12 7.38 -5.72
C ARG A 3 12.70 7.38 -5.14
N LEU A 4 12.18 6.19 -4.81
CA LEU A 4 10.84 6.03 -4.22
C LEU A 4 10.69 6.82 -2.91
N LYS A 5 11.67 6.73 -2.01
CA LYS A 5 11.65 7.45 -0.73
C LYS A 5 11.65 8.97 -0.96
N THR A 6 12.51 9.47 -1.84
CA THR A 6 12.56 10.90 -2.17
C THR A 6 11.23 11.41 -2.73
N MET A 7 10.60 10.64 -3.63
CA MET A 7 9.30 11.03 -4.19
C MET A 7 8.19 11.03 -3.13
N ALA A 8 8.12 10.01 -2.27
CA ALA A 8 7.11 9.91 -1.23
C ALA A 8 7.24 11.04 -0.18
N GLN A 9 8.46 11.40 0.20
CA GLN A 9 8.72 12.51 1.13
C GLN A 9 8.33 13.88 0.56
N GLY A 10 8.12 14.00 -0.76
CA GLY A 10 7.64 15.21 -1.40
C GLY A 10 6.13 15.41 -1.30
N ILE A 11 5.37 14.43 -0.83
CA ILE A 11 3.91 14.50 -0.73
C ILE A 11 3.54 15.21 0.60
N PRO A 12 2.82 16.35 0.57
CA PRO A 12 2.40 17.02 1.79
C PRO A 12 1.58 16.11 2.70
N GLY A 13 1.94 16.05 3.99
CA GLY A 13 1.27 15.20 4.98
C GLY A 13 1.62 13.72 4.91
N ALA A 14 2.48 13.28 3.97
CA ALA A 14 2.96 11.90 3.92
C ALA A 14 4.13 11.68 4.87
N GLU A 15 4.08 10.57 5.61
CA GLU A 15 5.18 10.08 6.43
C GLU A 15 5.78 8.81 5.80
N VAL A 16 7.11 8.74 5.69
CA VAL A 16 7.81 7.55 5.20
C VAL A 16 8.42 6.80 6.39
N ILE A 17 7.80 5.68 6.73
CA ILE A 17 8.24 4.81 7.82
C ILE A 17 9.04 3.64 7.23
N LEU A 18 10.23 3.39 7.78
CA LEU A 18 10.99 2.18 7.47
C LEU A 18 10.44 1.01 8.30
N ALA A 19 9.82 0.04 7.65
CA ALA A 19 9.32 -1.16 8.32
C ALA A 19 10.49 -2.06 8.73
N HIS A 20 10.77 -2.14 10.04
CA HIS A 20 11.75 -3.08 10.59
C HIS A 20 11.08 -4.47 10.75
N ASP A 21 11.74 -5.52 10.27
CA ASP A 21 11.33 -6.93 10.42
C ASP A 21 9.87 -7.27 10.04
N GLY A 22 9.27 -6.47 9.15
CA GLY A 22 7.89 -6.66 8.70
C GLY A 22 6.83 -6.42 9.77
N GLN A 23 7.16 -5.72 10.86
CA GLN A 23 6.22 -5.49 11.98
C GLN A 23 4.99 -4.70 11.55
N GLU A 24 5.16 -3.66 10.75
CA GLU A 24 4.02 -2.88 10.24
C GLU A 24 3.14 -3.71 9.29
N ALA A 25 3.74 -4.54 8.44
CA ALA A 25 2.98 -5.44 7.57
C ALA A 25 2.10 -6.40 8.38
N LYS A 26 2.61 -6.93 9.52
CA LYS A 26 1.82 -7.75 10.45
C LYS A 26 0.74 -6.95 11.16
N ARG A 27 1.05 -5.75 11.66
CA ARG A 27 0.09 -4.87 12.37
C ARG A 27 -1.10 -4.54 11.48
N PHE A 28 -0.84 -4.27 10.22
CA PHE A 28 -1.86 -3.95 9.23
C PHE A 28 -2.43 -5.16 8.49
N THR A 29 -1.96 -6.38 8.80
CA THR A 29 -2.39 -7.63 8.14
C THR A 29 -2.27 -7.56 6.61
N VAL A 30 -1.17 -7.00 6.10
CA VAL A 30 -0.88 -6.89 4.65
C VAL A 30 0.24 -7.81 4.24
N GLU A 31 0.12 -8.40 3.05
CA GLU A 31 1.01 -9.47 2.59
C GLU A 31 1.90 -9.07 1.41
N ALA A 32 1.56 -8.01 0.67
CA ALA A 32 2.26 -7.63 -0.56
C ALA A 32 2.52 -6.12 -0.65
N SER A 33 3.63 -5.75 -1.30
CA SER A 33 3.96 -4.35 -1.59
C SER A 33 2.90 -3.71 -2.49
N GLY A 34 2.51 -2.46 -2.25
CA GLY A 34 1.48 -1.78 -3.04
C GLY A 34 0.05 -2.02 -2.52
N HIS A 35 -0.10 -2.70 -1.38
CA HIS A 35 -1.35 -2.71 -0.62
C HIS A 35 -1.60 -1.32 -0.04
N VAL A 36 -2.81 -0.81 -0.24
CA VAL A 36 -3.29 0.47 0.28
C VAL A 36 -4.44 0.22 1.24
N LEU A 37 -4.41 0.92 2.38
CA LEU A 37 -5.45 0.89 3.41
C LEU A 37 -5.97 2.31 3.59
N VAL A 38 -7.29 2.47 3.69
CA VAL A 38 -7.93 3.76 4.03
C VAL A 38 -8.79 3.57 5.26
N TYR A 39 -8.63 4.46 6.23
CA TYR A 39 -9.40 4.47 7.47
C TYR A 39 -10.23 5.74 7.57
N ASP A 40 -11.40 5.66 8.21
CA ASP A 40 -12.17 6.83 8.63
C ASP A 40 -11.58 7.48 9.89
N THR A 41 -12.21 8.58 10.34
CA THR A 41 -11.81 9.31 11.54
C THR A 41 -12.10 8.57 12.84
N ASP A 42 -12.96 7.56 12.81
CA ASP A 42 -13.35 6.69 13.94
C ASP A 42 -12.55 5.36 13.94
N HIS A 43 -11.47 5.29 13.15
CA HIS A 43 -10.58 4.13 12.97
C HIS A 43 -11.22 2.91 12.29
N GLY A 44 -12.35 3.09 11.59
CA GLY A 44 -12.96 2.09 10.74
C GLY A 44 -12.20 1.90 9.43
N LEU A 45 -12.00 0.65 9.00
CA LEU A 45 -11.35 0.32 7.72
C LEU A 45 -12.36 0.50 6.56
N LEU A 46 -12.12 1.48 5.70
CA LEU A 46 -12.96 1.79 4.54
C LEU A 46 -12.51 1.10 3.26
N PHE A 47 -11.19 0.89 3.10
CA PHE A 47 -10.61 0.25 1.92
C PHE A 47 -9.39 -0.58 2.29
N SER A 48 -9.24 -1.73 1.64
CA SER A 48 -8.07 -2.59 1.72
C SER A 48 -7.87 -3.29 0.39
N GLY A 49 -6.81 -2.93 -0.34
CA GLY A 49 -6.54 -3.52 -1.65
C GLY A 49 -5.44 -2.81 -2.44
N GLY A 50 -5.28 -3.20 -3.69
CA GLY A 50 -4.31 -2.64 -4.62
C GLY A 50 -4.90 -1.51 -5.46
N ILE A 51 -4.05 -0.55 -5.83
CA ILE A 51 -4.39 0.49 -6.81
C ILE A 51 -3.80 0.22 -8.20
N THR A 52 -3.07 -0.89 -8.37
CA THR A 52 -2.43 -1.29 -9.62
C THR A 52 -2.85 -2.73 -9.95
N PRO A 53 -3.76 -2.94 -10.92
CA PRO A 53 -4.39 -4.24 -11.19
C PRO A 53 -3.54 -5.18 -12.04
N SER A 54 -2.43 -4.72 -12.62
CA SER A 54 -1.45 -5.55 -13.33
C SER A 54 -0.20 -4.74 -13.69
N ARG A 55 0.86 -5.42 -14.16
CA ARG A 55 1.97 -4.75 -14.84
C ARG A 55 1.46 -4.18 -16.18
N GLU A 56 1.99 -3.02 -16.58
CA GLU A 56 1.67 -2.34 -17.85
C GLU A 56 0.26 -1.71 -17.95
N HIS A 57 -0.52 -1.70 -16.86
CA HIS A 57 -1.77 -0.94 -16.83
C HIS A 57 -1.56 0.45 -16.21
N GLU A 58 -1.44 1.47 -17.06
CA GLU A 58 -1.44 2.87 -16.67
C GLU A 58 -2.85 3.44 -16.86
N GLY A 59 -3.46 4.00 -15.80
CA GLY A 59 -4.80 4.58 -15.87
C GLY A 59 -5.65 4.34 -14.62
N ARG A 60 -6.96 4.58 -14.76
CA ARG A 60 -7.93 4.37 -13.68
C ARG A 60 -8.06 2.89 -13.34
N THR A 61 -8.15 2.61 -12.05
CA THR A 61 -8.25 1.25 -11.52
C THR A 61 -9.40 1.22 -10.54
N LEU A 62 -10.02 0.04 -10.35
CA LEU A 62 -11.13 -0.09 -9.39
C LEU A 62 -10.73 0.36 -7.98
N GLY A 63 -9.48 0.09 -7.58
CA GLY A 63 -8.94 0.56 -6.31
C GLY A 63 -8.82 2.08 -6.24
N LEU A 64 -8.30 2.73 -7.29
CA LEU A 64 -8.19 4.18 -7.34
C LEU A 64 -9.56 4.87 -7.37
N ASP A 65 -10.46 4.42 -8.24
CA ASP A 65 -11.83 4.95 -8.35
C ASP A 65 -12.56 4.81 -7.00
N GLY A 66 -12.36 3.68 -6.32
CA GLY A 66 -12.85 3.43 -4.98
C GLY A 66 -12.38 4.43 -3.93
N ILE A 67 -11.06 4.63 -3.84
CA ILE A 67 -10.47 5.60 -2.91
C ILE A 67 -10.95 7.02 -3.23
N GLU A 68 -11.04 7.39 -4.51
CA GLU A 68 -11.53 8.71 -4.89
C GLU A 68 -12.98 8.94 -4.46
N SER A 69 -13.86 7.94 -4.61
CA SER A 69 -15.25 8.04 -4.14
C SER A 69 -15.34 8.17 -2.62
N LEU A 70 -14.49 7.47 -1.86
CA LEU A 70 -14.40 7.63 -0.40
C LEU A 70 -14.02 9.06 -0.01
N ILE A 71 -13.03 9.65 -0.70
CA ILE A 71 -12.59 11.04 -0.45
C ILE A 71 -13.67 12.06 -0.84
N LYS A 72 -14.44 11.78 -1.88
CA LYS A 72 -15.54 12.64 -2.36
C LYS A 72 -16.83 12.48 -1.55
N GLU A 73 -16.85 11.62 -0.53
CA GLU A 73 -18.04 11.22 0.25
C GLU A 73 -19.19 10.67 -0.63
N ASP A 74 -18.84 10.16 -1.81
CA ASP A 74 -19.81 9.56 -2.73
C ASP A 74 -20.10 8.12 -2.25
N THR A 75 -21.19 7.96 -1.51
CA THR A 75 -21.51 6.79 -0.70
C THR A 75 -22.01 5.58 -1.53
N GLN A 76 -21.88 5.61 -2.85
CA GLN A 76 -22.52 4.66 -3.77
C GLN A 76 -21.65 3.52 -4.31
N LEU A 77 -20.47 3.23 -3.75
CA LEU A 77 -19.69 2.07 -4.20
C LEU A 77 -19.69 0.92 -3.19
N PRO A 78 -19.96 -0.33 -3.65
CA PRO A 78 -19.90 -1.51 -2.80
C PRO A 78 -18.45 -1.75 -2.36
N LEU A 79 -18.29 -2.33 -1.16
CA LEU A 79 -17.06 -2.94 -0.66
C LEU A 79 -16.27 -3.53 -1.84
N LEU A 80 -15.15 -2.91 -2.21
CA LEU A 80 -14.41 -3.24 -3.42
C LEU A 80 -13.86 -4.67 -3.33
N GLN A 81 -14.62 -5.63 -3.87
CA GLN A 81 -14.25 -7.05 -3.84
C GLN A 81 -13.09 -7.39 -4.80
N ASP A 82 -12.73 -6.49 -5.72
CA ASP A 82 -11.77 -6.79 -6.82
C ASP A 82 -10.49 -5.93 -6.83
N ALA A 83 -10.16 -5.24 -5.74
CA ALA A 83 -8.91 -4.49 -5.63
C ALA A 83 -7.70 -5.42 -5.33
N THR A 84 -7.38 -6.32 -6.26
CA THR A 84 -6.26 -7.25 -6.12
C THR A 84 -4.94 -6.49 -5.97
N VAL A 85 -4.10 -6.91 -5.02
CA VAL A 85 -2.78 -6.31 -4.77
C VAL A 85 -1.73 -7.04 -5.59
N TYR A 86 -1.07 -6.32 -6.49
CA TYR A 86 0.07 -6.83 -7.25
C TYR A 86 1.37 -6.27 -6.69
N GLY A 87 2.19 -7.15 -6.11
CA GLY A 87 3.45 -6.74 -5.52
C GLY A 87 4.33 -7.89 -5.06
N CYS A 88 5.51 -7.53 -4.56
CA CYS A 88 6.40 -8.47 -3.91
C CYS A 88 5.87 -8.83 -2.50
N PRO A 89 6.02 -10.08 -2.04
CA PRO A 89 5.64 -10.48 -0.69
C PRO A 89 6.41 -9.69 0.37
N LEU A 90 5.70 -9.17 1.38
CA LEU A 90 6.29 -8.44 2.52
C LEU A 90 6.74 -9.37 3.65
N ASN A 91 6.22 -10.60 3.67
CA ASN A 91 6.58 -11.64 4.63
C ASN A 91 7.69 -12.58 4.10
N CYS A 92 8.31 -12.24 2.97
CA CYS A 92 9.41 -13.02 2.43
C CYS A 92 10.55 -13.02 3.45
N ARG A 93 10.78 -14.16 4.11
CA ARG A 93 12.02 -14.38 4.85
C ARG A 93 13.13 -14.30 3.82
N CYS A 94 13.99 -13.30 3.92
CA CYS A 94 15.30 -13.34 3.28
C CYS A 94 16.11 -14.46 3.93
N GLN A 95 15.82 -15.71 3.59
CA GLN A 95 16.75 -16.80 3.83
C GLN A 95 17.91 -16.57 2.85
N ASN A 96 19.04 -16.14 3.41
CA ASN A 96 20.33 -15.90 2.75
C ASN A 96 20.52 -14.54 2.05
N ALA A 97 20.33 -13.44 2.76
CA ALA A 97 21.22 -12.29 2.55
C ALA A 97 22.30 -12.37 3.63
N ASN A 98 23.49 -12.85 3.26
CA ASN A 98 24.67 -12.76 4.12
C ASN A 98 24.74 -11.33 4.67
N GLN A 99 24.71 -11.23 6.00
CA GLN A 99 24.87 -9.99 6.73
C GLN A 99 26.27 -9.46 6.44
N ASN A 100 26.39 -8.58 5.45
CA ASN A 100 27.51 -7.65 5.27
C ASN A 100 26.95 -6.45 4.52
N TRP A 101 26.42 -5.49 5.29
CA TRP A 101 26.04 -4.17 4.81
C TRP A 101 27.07 -3.11 5.21
N GLU A 102 28.35 -3.48 5.30
CA GLU A 102 29.44 -2.51 5.24
C GLU A 102 29.84 -2.30 3.78
N LEU A 103 29.64 -1.08 3.28
CA LEU A 103 30.57 -0.22 2.54
C LEU A 103 29.88 1.11 2.21
#